data_AF-A0A7S3RC91-F1
#
_entry.id   AF-A0A7S3RC91-F1
#
_cell.length_a   1.000
_cell.length_b   1.000
_cell.length_c   1.000
_cell.angle_alpha   90.00
_cell.angle_beta   90.00
_cell.angle_gamma   90.00
#
_symmetry.space_group_name_H-M   'P 1'
#
loop_
_entity.id
_entity.type
_entity.pdbx_description
1 polymer ?
#
loop_
_entity_poly.entity_id
_entity_poly.type
_entity_poly.pdbx_seq_one_letter_code
_entity_poly.pdbx_strand_id
1 'polypeptide(L)'
;ASTLLIDEDTCATNFMIRDAPMVELVAPEKEPITPFISRVQPLFEDQGVSTVMVIGGSGDFFPIADTVICMERYQATDVTAEAHAVAEKYGRKAPARVP
;
A
#
# COMPACT_ATOMS: atom_id res chain seq x y z
N ALA A 1 -19.05 -4.87 -5.03
CA ALA A 1 -18.79 -3.91 -3.94
C ALA A 1 -18.03 -2.72 -4.53
N SER A 2 -18.22 -1.51 -4.01
CA SER A 2 -17.56 -0.28 -4.51
C SER A 2 -16.38 0.19 -3.63
N THR A 3 -16.18 -0.47 -2.48
CA THR A 3 -15.14 -0.09 -1.51
C THR A 3 -14.61 -1.34 -0.82
N LEU A 4 -13.29 -1.39 -0.63
CA LEU A 4 -12.61 -2.38 0.19
C LEU A 4 -12.16 -1.73 1.50
N LEU A 5 -12.39 -2.43 2.62
CA LEU A 5 -11.91 -2.04 3.95
C LEU A 5 -10.91 -3.09 4.40
N ILE A 6 -9.69 -2.68 4.66
CA ILE A 6 -8.57 -3.57 4.96
C ILE A 6 -7.93 -3.16 6.28
N ASP A 7 -7.63 -4.14 7.11
CA ASP A 7 -6.85 -3.96 8.34
C ASP A 7 -5.59 -4.81 8.25
N GLU A 8 -4.42 -4.16 8.19
CA GLU A 8 -3.10 -4.81 8.05
C GLU A 8 -2.90 -5.91 9.10
N ASP A 9 -3.34 -5.68 10.35
CA ASP A 9 -3.14 -6.62 11.46
C ASP A 9 -3.91 -7.94 11.28
N THR A 10 -4.92 -7.94 10.42
CA THR A 10 -5.74 -9.13 10.11
C THR A 10 -5.45 -9.72 8.73
N CYS A 11 -4.51 -9.12 7.99
CA CYS A 11 -4.17 -9.51 6.63
C CYS A 11 -2.89 -10.33 6.58
N ALA A 12 -2.76 -11.15 5.53
CA ALA A 12 -1.53 -11.87 5.29
C ALA A 12 -0.45 -10.91 4.78
N THR A 13 0.72 -10.83 5.43
CA THR A 13 1.79 -9.88 5.08
C THR A 13 2.26 -10.04 3.63
N ASN A 14 2.37 -11.29 3.15
CA ASN A 14 2.75 -11.62 1.77
C ASN A 14 1.69 -11.22 0.73
N PHE A 15 0.44 -11.01 1.15
CA PHE A 15 -0.58 -10.42 0.31
C PHE A 15 -0.46 -8.88 0.28
N MET A 16 -0.06 -8.23 1.37
CA MET A 16 -0.04 -6.76 1.43
C MET A 16 1.09 -6.14 0.61
N ILE A 17 2.32 -6.60 0.85
CA ILE A 17 3.54 -6.01 0.31
C ILE A 17 4.58 -7.08 -0.01
N ARG A 18 5.63 -6.67 -0.71
CA ARG A 18 6.84 -7.47 -0.88
C ARG A 18 8.04 -6.55 -0.90
N ASP A 19 9.02 -6.82 -0.04
CA ASP A 19 10.19 -5.98 0.10
C ASP A 19 11.24 -6.25 -1.00
N ALA A 20 12.11 -5.27 -1.24
CA ALA A 20 13.09 -5.35 -2.32
C ALA A 20 14.03 -6.57 -2.21
N PRO A 21 14.56 -6.94 -1.02
CA PRO A 21 15.38 -8.14 -0.89
C PRO A 21 14.66 -9.43 -1.28
N MET A 22 13.38 -9.59 -0.93
CA MET A 22 12.61 -10.80 -1.28
C MET A 22 12.27 -10.86 -2.77
N VAL A 23 12.11 -9.71 -3.44
CA VAL A 23 11.95 -9.64 -4.89
C VAL A 23 13.26 -10.03 -5.60
N GLU A 24 14.40 -9.58 -5.09
CA GLU A 24 15.71 -9.91 -5.66
C GLU A 24 16.06 -11.38 -5.50
N LEU A 25 15.78 -11.96 -4.33
CA LEU A 25 16.09 -13.35 -4.02
C LEU A 25 15.17 -14.34 -4.77
N VAL A 26 13.87 -14.06 -4.83
CA VAL A 26 12.88 -14.95 -5.41
C VAL A 26 12.30 -14.29 -6.66
N ALA A 27 12.71 -14.80 -7.81
CA ALA A 27 12.24 -14.29 -9.10
C ALA A 27 10.70 -14.22 -9.14
N PRO A 28 10.10 -13.16 -9.73
CA PRO A 28 8.65 -12.97 -9.75
C PRO A 28 7.87 -14.19 -10.26
N GLU A 29 8.43 -14.95 -11.20
CA GLU A 29 7.82 -16.15 -11.80
C GLU A 29 7.71 -17.32 -10.81
N LYS A 30 8.44 -17.27 -9.70
CA LYS A 30 8.43 -18.28 -8.63
C LYS A 30 7.53 -17.91 -7.46
N GLU A 31 7.02 -16.67 -7.41
CA GLU A 31 6.10 -16.21 -6.38
C GLU A 31 4.68 -16.09 -6.96
N PRO A 32 3.74 -16.97 -6.60
CA PRO A 32 2.41 -16.98 -7.19
C PRO A 32 1.53 -15.79 -6.75
N ILE A 33 1.89 -15.09 -5.67
CA ILE A 33 1.06 -14.02 -5.11
C ILE A 33 1.49 -12.67 -5.68
N THR A 34 0.55 -11.99 -6.37
CA THR A 34 0.69 -10.57 -6.67
C THR A 34 0.31 -9.77 -5.43
N PRO A 35 1.19 -8.93 -4.87
CA PRO A 35 0.87 -8.16 -3.67
C PRO A 35 -0.19 -7.09 -3.97
N PHE A 36 -0.98 -6.76 -2.96
CA PHE A 36 -2.11 -5.86 -3.01
C PHE A 36 -1.70 -4.43 -3.39
N ILE A 37 -0.53 -3.99 -2.95
CA ILE A 37 0.05 -2.70 -3.35
C ILE A 37 0.14 -2.51 -4.87
N SER A 38 0.32 -3.60 -5.64
CA SER A 38 0.32 -3.55 -7.12
C SER A 38 -1.07 -3.53 -7.74
N ARG A 39 -2.13 -3.79 -6.95
CA ARG A 39 -3.53 -3.90 -7.39
C ARG A 39 -4.40 -2.73 -6.94
N VAL A 40 -4.02 -2.01 -5.89
CA VAL A 40 -4.86 -0.94 -5.30
C VAL A 40 -5.17 0.19 -6.28
N GLN A 41 -4.18 0.65 -7.05
CA GLN A 41 -4.39 1.69 -8.08
C GLN A 41 -5.28 1.18 -9.24
N PRO A 42 -4.99 0.03 -9.88
CA PRO A 42 -5.89 -0.54 -10.90
C PRO A 42 -7.33 -0.74 -10.42
N LEU A 43 -7.54 -1.16 -9.17
CA LEU A 43 -8.89 -1.32 -8.62
C LEU A 43 -9.66 -0.01 -8.63
N PHE A 44 -9.01 1.11 -8.31
CA PHE A 44 -9.63 2.42 -8.38
C PHE A 44 -9.79 2.90 -9.83
N GLU A 45 -8.71 2.92 -10.61
CA GLU A 45 -8.68 3.47 -11.96
C GLU A 45 -9.56 2.70 -12.96
N ASP A 46 -9.51 1.36 -12.92
CA ASP A 46 -10.15 0.51 -13.93
C ASP A 46 -11.56 0.06 -13.50
N GLN A 47 -11.81 -0.04 -12.19
CA GLN A 47 -13.05 -0.61 -11.65
C GLN A 47 -13.83 0.37 -10.75
N GLY A 48 -13.29 1.55 -10.46
CA GLY A 48 -13.93 2.53 -9.59
C GLY A 48 -14.08 2.06 -8.14
N VAL A 49 -13.27 1.09 -7.70
CA VAL A 49 -13.32 0.51 -6.36
C VAL A 49 -12.32 1.22 -5.46
N SER A 50 -12.82 2.00 -4.49
CA SER A 50 -11.98 2.67 -3.49
C SER A 50 -11.44 1.69 -2.45
N THR A 51 -10.33 2.05 -1.81
CA THR A 51 -9.76 1.29 -0.69
C THR A 51 -9.53 2.20 0.49
N VAL A 52 -9.98 1.77 1.69
CA VAL A 52 -9.61 2.35 2.97
C VAL A 52 -8.87 1.29 3.75
N MET A 53 -7.69 1.64 4.27
CA MET A 53 -6.80 0.67 4.88
C MET A 53 -6.19 1.22 6.16
N VAL A 54 -6.21 0.41 7.22
CA VAL A 54 -5.42 0.64 8.43
C VAL A 54 -4.03 0.04 8.22
N ILE A 55 -3.00 0.85 8.39
CA ILE A 55 -1.60 0.44 8.32
C ILE A 55 -0.84 0.93 9.56
N GLY A 56 0.11 0.12 10.01
CA GLY A 56 1.06 0.44 11.08
C GLY A 56 2.45 -0.17 10.88
N GLY A 57 2.59 -1.17 10.00
CA GLY A 57 3.83 -1.92 9.78
C GLY A 57 4.62 -1.51 8.52
N SER A 58 3.97 -0.92 7.51
CA SER A 58 4.61 -0.57 6.25
C SER A 58 4.25 0.83 5.73
N GLY A 59 5.29 1.58 5.33
CA GLY A 59 5.16 2.85 4.59
C GLY A 59 5.13 2.69 3.07
N ASP A 60 5.02 1.46 2.54
CA ASP A 60 5.09 1.21 1.10
C ASP A 60 3.93 1.83 0.33
N PHE A 61 2.78 2.03 0.98
CA PHE A 61 1.59 2.62 0.37
C PHE A 61 1.61 4.15 0.30
N PHE A 62 2.53 4.82 1.00
CA PHE A 62 2.61 6.30 0.99
C PHE A 62 2.70 6.91 -0.42
N PRO A 63 3.52 6.40 -1.37
CA PRO A 63 3.64 7.00 -2.70
C PRO A 63 2.35 6.95 -3.53
N ILE A 64 1.40 6.09 -3.18
CA ILE A 64 0.19 5.83 -3.97
C ILE A 64 -1.11 6.19 -3.23
N ALA A 65 -1.00 6.62 -1.97
CA ALA A 65 -2.16 6.99 -1.17
C ALA A 65 -2.64 8.40 -1.53
N ASP A 66 -3.93 8.52 -1.84
CA ASP A 66 -4.59 9.82 -2.06
C ASP A 66 -4.73 10.63 -0.76
N THR A 67 -4.87 9.93 0.37
CA THR A 67 -5.03 10.54 1.69
C THR A 67 -4.41 9.65 2.75
N VAL A 68 -3.67 10.25 3.69
CA VAL A 68 -3.08 9.55 4.84
C VAL A 68 -3.55 10.24 6.12
N ILE A 69 -4.28 9.49 6.95
CA ILE A 69 -4.75 9.96 8.25
C ILE A 69 -3.95 9.28 9.36
N CYS A 70 -3.28 10.07 10.18
CA CYS A 70 -2.65 9.60 11.41
C CYS A 70 -3.64 9.67 12.56
N MET A 71 -3.72 8.60 13.36
CA MET A 71 -4.51 8.54 14.58
C MET A 71 -3.58 8.59 15.80
N GLU A 72 -3.59 9.70 16.54
CA GLU A 72 -2.81 9.85 17.77
C GLU A 72 -3.73 10.19 18.94
N ARG A 73 -3.67 9.40 20.02
CA ARG A 73 -4.54 9.59 21.20
C ARG A 73 -6.03 9.75 20.81
N TYR A 74 -6.48 8.93 19.86
CA TYR A 74 -7.84 8.96 19.29
C TYR A 74 -8.21 10.25 18.55
N GLN A 75 -7.24 11.04 18.11
CA GLN A 75 -7.45 12.22 17.26
C GLN A 75 -6.89 11.96 15.86
N ALA A 76 -7.71 12.25 14.85
CA ALA A 76 -7.36 12.11 13.45
C ALA A 76 -6.68 13.40 12.95
N THR A 77 -5.56 13.25 12.24
CA THR A 77 -4.87 14.35 11.56
C THR A 77 -4.53 13.92 10.14
N ASP A 78 -4.82 14.77 9.16
CA ASP A 78 -4.35 14.59 7.79
C ASP A 78 -2.84 14.85 7.75
N VAL A 79 -2.08 13.83 7.38
CA VAL A 79 -0.62 13.85 7.27
C VAL A 79 -0.16 13.46 5.86
N THR A 80 -1.01 13.69 4.86
CA THR A 80 -0.78 13.26 3.47
C THR A 80 0.53 13.83 2.92
N ALA A 81 0.78 15.13 3.13
CA ALA A 81 1.99 15.80 2.66
C ALA A 81 3.25 15.25 3.34
N GLU A 82 3.19 15.01 4.65
CA GLU A 82 4.28 14.42 5.43
C GLU A 82 4.58 12.99 4.99
N ALA A 83 3.54 12.19 4.74
CA ALA A 83 3.68 10.82 4.27
C ALA A 83 4.36 10.76 2.89
N HIS A 84 3.96 11.63 1.95
CA HIS A 84 4.61 11.74 0.64
C HIS A 84 6.06 12.22 0.76
N ALA A 85 6.36 13.18 1.64
CA ALA A 85 7.73 13.64 1.90
C ALA A 85 8.61 12.53 2.51
N VAL A 86 8.05 11.71 3.40
CA VAL A 86 8.73 10.54 3.97
C VAL A 86 9.02 9.50 2.88
N ALA A 87 8.04 9.19 2.03
CA ALA A 87 8.23 8.29 0.91
C ALA A 87 9.38 8.74 0.00
N GLU A 88 9.41 10.03 -0.36
CA GLU A 88 10.48 10.62 -1.17
C GLU A 88 11.85 10.51 -0.49
N LYS A 89 11.93 10.88 0.80
CA LYS A 89 13.17 10.81 1.61
C LYS A 89 13.78 9.41 1.63
N TYR A 90 12.96 8.36 1.70
CA TYR A 90 13.41 6.97 1.73
C TYR A 90 13.43 6.30 0.35
N GLY A 91 13.22 7.06 -0.73
CA GLY A 91 13.25 6.54 -2.10
C GLY A 91 12.15 5.51 -2.40
N ARG A 92 11.04 5.55 -1.66
CA ARG A 92 9.87 4.69 -1.91
C ARG A 92 9.17 5.18 -3.19
N LYS A 93 8.84 4.24 -4.07
CA LYS A 93 8.19 4.52 -5.34
C LYS A 93 6.93 3.67 -5.46
N ALA A 94 5.97 4.15 -6.23
CA ALA A 94 4.83 3.35 -6.63
C ALA A 94 5.34 2.04 -7.29
N PRO A 95 4.79 0.87 -6.92
CA PRO A 95 5.16 -0.38 -7.56
C PRO A 95 4.78 -0.35 -9.04
N ALA A 96 5.45 -1.19 -9.85
CA ALA A 96 5.03 -1.38 -11.22
C ALA A 96 3.58 -1.87 -11.26
N ARG A 97 2.77 -1.22 -12.11
CA ARG A 97 1.37 -1.61 -12.33
C ARG A 97 1.34 -3.01 -12.91
N VAL A 98 0.54 -3.88 -12.28
CA VAL A 98 0.25 -5.21 -12.82
C VAL A 98 -1.19 -5.19 -13.33
N PRO A 99 -1.42 -5.34 -14.65
CA PRO A 99 -2.77 -5.40 -15.22
C PRO A 99 -3.56 -6.59 -14.69
#